data_AF-A0A973XBP5-F1
#
_entry.id   AF-A0A973XBP5-F1
#
_cell.length_a   1.000
_cell.length_b   1.000
_cell.length_c   1.000
_cell.angle_alpha   90.00
_cell.angle_beta   90.00
_cell.angle_gamma   90.00
#
_symmetry.space_group_name_H-M   'P 1'
#
loop_
_entity.id
_entity.type
_entity.pdbx_description
1 polymer ?
#
loop_
_entity_poly.entity_id
_entity_poly.type
_entity_poly.pdbx_seq_one_letter_code
_entity_poly.pdbx_strand_id
1 'polypeptide(L)'
;MTLGGSKEMTLGVMGGGQLGRMFAHAAQRMGFFTAVLDPDPVSPAGRVSHHHIQTSYTDPVGLERLALVAQAITTEFENVPAPALAELAKTRPVAPAAACVAIAQDRA
;
A
#
# COMPACT_ATOMS: atom_id res chain seq x y z
N MET A 1 2.26 35.72 -0.16
CA MET A 1 2.60 34.94 1.05
C MET A 1 1.57 33.82 1.20
N THR A 2 1.88 32.66 0.62
CA THR A 2 1.42 31.33 1.04
C THR A 2 2.52 30.40 0.54
N LEU A 3 3.36 29.94 1.47
CA LEU A 3 4.35 28.91 1.21
C LEU A 3 3.58 27.69 0.70
N GLY A 4 3.81 27.29 -0.55
CA GLY A 4 3.27 26.06 -1.08
C GLY A 4 3.80 24.92 -0.23
N GLY A 5 2.97 24.40 0.67
CA GLY A 5 3.33 23.25 1.49
C GLY A 5 3.73 22.11 0.56
N SER A 6 4.93 21.57 0.77
CA SER A 6 5.37 20.35 0.10
C SER A 6 4.32 19.27 0.36
N LYS A 7 3.60 18.85 -0.69
CA LYS A 7 2.66 17.73 -0.59
C LYS A 7 3.45 16.49 -0.17
N GLU A 8 3.05 15.87 0.93
CA GLU A 8 3.68 14.65 1.44
C GLU A 8 3.68 13.58 0.35
N MET A 9 4.88 13.16 -0.08
CA MET A 9 5.03 12.09 -1.05
C MET A 9 4.99 10.75 -0.32
N THR A 10 3.84 10.08 -0.40
CA THR A 10 3.48 8.84 0.27
C THR A 10 3.54 7.65 -0.69
N LEU A 11 4.19 6.58 -0.26
CA LEU A 11 4.14 5.27 -0.91
C LEU A 11 3.21 4.33 -0.13
N GLY A 12 2.31 3.66 -0.85
CA GLY A 12 1.36 2.71 -0.29
C GLY A 12 1.88 1.27 -0.38
N VAL A 13 1.62 0.47 0.65
CA VAL A 13 1.81 -0.99 0.61
C VAL A 13 0.53 -1.69 1.06
N MET A 14 0.12 -2.70 0.31
CA MET A 14 -0.91 -3.64 0.70
C MET A 14 -0.27 -4.83 1.41
N GLY A 15 -0.66 -5.05 2.66
CA GLY A 15 -0.07 -6.03 3.58
C GLY A 15 0.82 -5.40 4.64
N GLY A 16 0.61 -5.80 5.90
CA GLY A 16 1.21 -5.22 7.09
C GLY A 16 2.32 -6.03 7.75
N GLY A 17 2.83 -7.09 7.13
CA GLY A 17 3.85 -7.99 7.64
C GLY A 17 5.28 -7.43 7.66
N GLN A 18 6.25 -8.32 7.83
CA GLN A 18 7.66 -7.94 8.00
C GLN A 18 8.27 -7.33 6.72
N LEU A 19 7.81 -7.73 5.54
CA LEU A 19 8.30 -7.19 4.27
C LEU A 19 7.78 -5.76 4.06
N GLY A 20 6.49 -5.52 4.33
CA GLY A 20 5.90 -4.19 4.37
C GLY A 20 6.61 -3.27 5.37
N ARG A 21 7.02 -3.81 6.53
CA ARG A 21 7.82 -3.05 7.52
C ARG A 21 9.20 -2.66 6.98
N MET A 22 9.90 -3.59 6.33
CA MET A 22 11.19 -3.31 5.69
C MET A 22 11.05 -2.26 4.58
N PHE A 23 10.00 -2.37 3.76
CA PHE A 23 9.66 -1.38 2.74
C PHE A 23 9.41 0.00 3.36
N ALA A 24 8.60 0.07 4.42
CA ALA A 24 8.25 1.33 5.05
C ALA A 24 9.49 2.06 5.58
N HIS A 25 10.42 1.35 6.22
CA HIS A 25 11.69 1.91 6.67
C HIS A 25 12.59 2.37 5.52
N ALA A 26 12.65 1.62 4.41
CA ALA A 26 13.42 2.03 3.24
C ALA A 26 12.85 3.30 2.61
N ALA A 27 11.53 3.38 2.43
CA ALA A 27 10.81 4.56 1.94
C ALA A 27 11.06 5.79 2.82
N GLN A 28 10.94 5.63 4.15
CA GLN A 28 11.23 6.67 5.14
C GLN A 28 12.65 7.21 5.05
N ARG A 29 13.65 6.34 4.89
CA ARG A 29 15.05 6.75 4.73
C ARG A 29 15.30 7.60 3.48
N MET A 30 14.47 7.45 2.46
CA MET A 30 14.49 8.27 1.24
C MET A 30 13.65 9.54 1.34
N GLY A 31 13.01 9.79 2.49
CA GLY A 31 12.16 10.97 2.73
C GLY A 31 10.70 10.81 2.31
N PHE A 32 10.25 9.60 1.97
CA PHE A 32 8.84 9.34 1.67
C PHE A 32 8.02 9.06 2.93
N PHE A 33 6.77 9.49 2.88
CA PHE A 33 5.72 9.03 3.76
C PHE A 33 5.25 7.63 3.34
N THR A 34 4.55 6.95 4.23
CA THR A 34 4.19 5.54 4.03
C THR A 34 2.76 5.29 4.50
N ALA A 35 1.99 4.59 3.68
CA ALA A 35 0.66 4.13 4.00
C ALA A 35 0.61 2.60 3.91
N VAL A 36 0.05 1.95 4.93
CA VAL A 36 -0.13 0.50 4.98
C VAL A 36 -1.62 0.22 5.06
N LEU A 37 -2.14 -0.62 4.17
CA LEU A 37 -3.48 -1.20 4.30
C LEU A 37 -3.33 -2.65 4.77
N ASP A 38 -3.87 -2.92 5.95
CA ASP A 38 -3.80 -4.22 6.59
C ASP A 38 -4.87 -4.34 7.69
N PRO A 39 -5.57 -5.47 7.83
CA PRO A 39 -6.64 -5.63 8.81
C PRO A 39 -6.16 -5.78 10.26
N ASP A 40 -4.91 -6.17 10.50
CA ASP A 40 -4.37 -6.34 11.85
C ASP A 40 -4.00 -4.97 12.46
N PRO A 41 -4.65 -4.56 13.56
CA PRO A 41 -4.38 -3.28 14.21
C PRO A 41 -2.97 -3.17 14.80
N VAL A 42 -2.26 -4.28 14.99
CA VAL A 42 -0.88 -4.32 15.51
C VAL A 42 0.14 -4.80 14.47
N SER A 43 -0.22 -4.72 13.18
CA SER A 43 0.63 -5.21 12.10
C SER A 43 2.03 -4.58 12.11
N PRO A 44 3.10 -5.37 11.90
CA PRO A 44 4.47 -4.89 11.92
C PRO A 44 4.75 -3.64 11.08
N ALA A 45 4.17 -3.55 9.87
CA ALA A 45 4.30 -2.39 9.00
C ALA A 45 3.39 -1.23 9.41
N GLY A 46 2.15 -1.52 9.83
CA GLY A 46 1.19 -0.50 10.28
C GLY A 46 1.70 0.28 11.49
N ARG A 47 2.44 -0.39 12.39
CA ARG A 47 3.07 0.25 13.57
C ARG A 47 4.18 1.26 13.25
N VAL A 48 4.79 1.17 12.07
CA VAL A 48 5.89 2.04 11.66
C VAL A 48 5.51 2.99 10.53
N SER A 49 4.33 2.84 9.93
CA SER A 49 3.86 3.69 8.84
C SER A 49 3.28 5.00 9.35
N HIS A 50 3.22 6.00 8.46
CA HIS A 50 2.58 7.29 8.78
C HIS A 50 1.05 7.18 8.74
N HIS A 51 0.54 6.30 7.87
CA HIS A 51 -0.87 5.96 7.79
C HIS A 51 -1.04 4.45 7.90
N HIS A 52 -1.90 4.02 8.83
CA HIS A 52 -2.38 2.64 8.91
C HIS A 52 -3.88 2.63 8.61
N ILE A 53 -4.23 2.02 7.49
CA ILE A 53 -5.60 1.83 7.02
C ILE A 53 -6.03 0.44 7.48
N GLN A 54 -6.64 0.40 8.66
CA GLN A 54 -7.06 -0.82 9.35
C GLN A 54 -8.36 -1.36 8.77
N THR A 55 -8.25 -2.15 7.71
CA THR A 55 -9.42 -2.76 7.04
C THR A 55 -9.01 -3.98 6.20
N SER A 56 -10.01 -4.74 5.75
CA SER A 56 -9.82 -5.85 4.82
C SER A 56 -9.23 -5.39 3.49
N TYR A 57 -8.41 -6.24 2.86
CA TYR A 57 -7.83 -5.99 1.54
C TYR A 57 -8.86 -5.78 0.43
N THR A 58 -10.09 -6.21 0.62
CA THR A 58 -11.18 -6.07 -0.36
C THR A 58 -12.21 -5.01 0.02
N ASP A 59 -12.00 -4.26 1.11
CA ASP A 59 -12.91 -3.19 1.51
C ASP A 59 -12.76 -1.98 0.56
N PRO A 60 -13.80 -1.62 -0.22
CA PRO A 60 -13.72 -0.52 -1.18
C PRO A 60 -13.35 0.81 -0.53
N VAL A 61 -13.82 1.06 0.70
CA VAL A 61 -13.52 2.31 1.43
C VAL A 61 -12.05 2.37 1.82
N GLY A 62 -11.50 1.23 2.25
CA GLY A 62 -10.07 1.07 2.51
C GLY A 62 -9.20 1.32 1.27
N LEU A 63 -9.58 0.71 0.15
CA LEU A 63 -8.87 0.83 -1.12
C LEU A 63 -8.89 2.28 -1.63
N GLU A 64 -10.05 2.93 -1.57
CA GLU A 64 -10.18 4.34 -1.94
C GLU A 64 -9.29 5.21 -1.05
N ARG A 65 -9.31 4.99 0.28
CA ARG A 65 -8.45 5.72 1.20
C ARG A 65 -6.98 5.54 0.89
N LEU A 66 -6.53 4.31 0.58
CA LEU A 66 -5.14 4.04 0.20
C LEU A 66 -4.78 4.77 -1.10
N ALA A 67 -5.64 4.71 -2.10
CA ALA A 67 -5.46 5.41 -3.37
C ALA A 67 -5.47 6.94 -3.23
N LEU A 68 -6.19 7.50 -2.27
CA LEU A 68 -6.20 8.94 -2.00
C LEU A 68 -4.86 9.41 -1.41
N VAL A 69 -4.35 8.69 -0.40
CA VAL A 69 -3.15 9.11 0.34
C VAL A 69 -1.85 8.78 -0.41
N ALA A 70 -1.76 7.61 -1.06
CA ALA A 70 -0.53 7.16 -1.72
C ALA A 70 -0.40 7.68 -3.15
N GLN A 71 0.84 7.92 -3.60
CA GLN A 71 1.14 8.32 -4.99
C GLN A 71 1.49 7.13 -5.88
N ALA A 72 1.99 6.04 -5.30
CA ALA A 72 2.19 4.76 -5.94
C ALA A 72 1.98 3.66 -4.89
N ILE A 73 1.53 2.49 -5.32
CA ILE A 73 1.16 1.40 -4.41
C ILE A 73 1.92 0.13 -4.81
N THR A 74 2.36 -0.61 -3.81
CA THR A 74 2.94 -1.95 -3.97
C THR A 74 2.23 -2.96 -3.07
N THR A 75 2.59 -4.23 -3.19
CA THR A 75 2.10 -5.32 -2.33
C THR A 75 3.28 -6.04 -1.71
N GLU A 76 3.15 -6.45 -0.46
CA GLU A 76 4.21 -7.24 0.20
C GLU A 76 4.10 -8.74 -0.08
N PHE A 77 2.90 -9.23 -0.46
CA PHE A 77 2.59 -10.65 -0.46
C PHE A 77 1.85 -11.09 -1.72
N GLU A 78 2.11 -12.32 -2.16
CA GLU A 78 1.48 -12.90 -3.35
C GLU A 78 0.00 -13.21 -3.13
N ASN A 79 -0.45 -13.52 -1.91
CA ASN A 79 -1.87 -13.82 -1.62
C ASN A 79 -2.75 -12.58 -1.43
N VAL A 80 -2.24 -11.39 -1.74
CA VAL A 80 -3.10 -10.20 -1.83
C VAL A 80 -4.09 -10.37 -2.99
N PRO A 81 -5.39 -10.10 -2.81
CA PRO A 81 -6.37 -10.27 -3.89
C PRO A 81 -6.00 -9.45 -5.12
N ALA A 82 -5.69 -10.12 -6.24
CA ALA A 82 -5.38 -9.45 -7.50
C ALA A 82 -6.49 -8.47 -7.95
N PRO A 83 -7.79 -8.74 -7.74
CA PRO A 83 -8.84 -7.76 -8.03
C PRO A 83 -8.69 -6.45 -7.25
N ALA A 84 -8.26 -6.49 -5.98
CA ALA A 84 -8.05 -5.29 -5.19
C ALA A 84 -6.89 -4.43 -5.75
N LEU A 85 -5.81 -5.07 -6.21
CA LEU A 85 -4.71 -4.39 -6.90
C LEU A 85 -5.18 -3.80 -8.24
N ALA A 86 -6.06 -4.48 -8.95
CA ALA A 86 -6.64 -3.98 -10.21
C ALA A 86 -7.54 -2.75 -9.96
N GLU A 87 -8.31 -2.74 -8.88
CA GLU A 87 -9.11 -1.56 -8.49
C GLU A 87 -8.23 -0.34 -8.19
N LEU A 88 -7.15 -0.53 -7.42
CA LEU A 88 -6.19 0.54 -7.12
C LEU A 88 -5.50 1.06 -8.39
N ALA A 89 -5.17 0.16 -9.32
CA ALA A 89 -4.51 0.48 -10.58
C ALA A 89 -5.33 1.40 -11.49
N LYS A 90 -6.65 1.52 -11.26
CA LYS A 90 -7.51 2.48 -12.00
C LYS A 90 -7.15 3.93 -11.71
N THR A 91 -6.58 4.22 -10.54
CA THR A 91 -6.35 5.60 -10.08
C THR A 91 -4.91 5.90 -9.71
N ARG A 92 -4.11 4.88 -9.36
CA ARG A 92 -2.70 5.03 -8.97
C ARG A 92 -1.82 3.98 -9.66
N PRO A 93 -0.54 4.30 -9.91
CA PRO A 93 0.43 3.29 -10.32
C PRO A 93 0.53 2.18 -9.27
N VAL A 94 0.37 0.93 -9.71
CA VAL A 94 0.51 -0.27 -8.88
C VAL A 94 1.61 -1.15 -9.45
N ALA A 95 2.58 -1.54 -8.62
CA ALA A 95 3.67 -2.42 -9.01
C ALA A 95 3.94 -3.49 -7.93
N PRO A 96 3.99 -4.79 -8.28
CA PRO A 96 3.71 -5.36 -9.61
C PRO A 96 2.25 -5.18 -10.05
N ALA A 97 2.00 -5.28 -11.36
CA ALA A 97 0.63 -5.20 -11.89
C ALA A 97 -0.21 -6.39 -11.41
N ALA A 98 -1.52 -6.19 -11.24
CA ALA A 98 -2.45 -7.21 -10.76
C ALA A 98 -2.38 -8.52 -11.56
N ALA A 99 -2.20 -8.44 -12.88
CA ALA A 99 -2.06 -9.62 -13.74
C ALA A 99 -0.80 -10.45 -13.40
N CYS A 100 0.32 -9.82 -13.03
CA CYS A 100 1.52 -10.53 -12.61
C CYS A 100 1.29 -11.29 -11.30
N VAL A 101 0.56 -10.67 -10.36
CA VAL A 101 0.21 -11.31 -9.09
C VAL A 101 -0.75 -12.47 -9.32
N ALA A 102 -1.76 -12.29 -10.18
CA ALA A 102 -2.70 -13.36 -10.53
C ALA A 102 -1.99 -14.58 -11.13
N ILE A 103 -0.99 -14.38 -12.00
CA ILE A 103 -0.17 -15.48 -12.54
C ILE A 103 0.62 -16.17 -11.43
N ALA A 104 1.23 -15.42 -10.51
CA ALA A 104 2.01 -15.98 -9.41
C ALA A 104 1.16 -16.76 -8.38
N GLN A 105 -0.15 -16.45 -8.30
CA GLN A 105 -1.10 -17.16 -7.45
C GLN A 105 -1.54 -18.51 -8.03
N ASP A 106 -1.45 -18.70 -9.35
CA ASP A 106 -1.84 -19.94 -10.00
C ASP A 106 -0.77 -21.02 -9.79
N ARG A 107 -1.18 -22.14 -9.18
CA ARG A 107 -0.31 -23.27 -8.82
C ARG A 107 -0.74 -24.59 -9.49
N ALA A 108 -1.61 -24.51 -10.50
CA ALA A 108 -2.15 -25.66 -11.22
C ALA A 108 -1.11 -26.38 -12.10
#